data_AF-A0A931LMI4-F1
#
_entry.id   AF-A0A931LMI4-F1
#
_cell.length_a   1.000
_cell.length_b   1.000
_cell.length_c   1.000
_cell.angle_alpha   90.00
_cell.angle_beta   90.00
_cell.angle_gamma   90.00
#
_symmetry.space_group_name_H-M   'P 1'
#
loop_
_entity.id
_entity.type
_entity.pdbx_description
1 polymer ?
#
loop_
_entity_poly.entity_id
_entity_poly.type
_entity_poly.pdbx_seq_one_letter_code
_entity_poly.pdbx_strand_id
1 'polypeptide(L)'
;MGAREDLEKQLKDVFGKAKYPVKSVFDLLPILPQGPMTKFTAGGKSWTAMELSQKLAGRAKFPYNDVNAFVTDILAGLSEKGEV
;
A
#
# COMPACT_ATOMS: atom_id res chain seq x y z
N MET A 1 -3.24 16.88 9.84
CA MET A 1 -3.29 15.69 8.98
C MET A 1 -1.89 15.39 8.51
N GLY A 2 -1.29 14.31 9.03
CA GLY A 2 0.07 13.89 8.66
C GLY A 2 0.09 13.16 7.31
N ALA A 3 1.26 13.10 6.68
CA ALA A 3 1.48 12.35 5.43
C ALA A 3 1.00 10.90 5.54
N ARG A 4 1.26 10.27 6.69
CA ARG A 4 0.84 8.90 6.98
C ARG A 4 -0.67 8.69 6.90
N GLU A 5 -1.47 9.59 7.48
CA GLU A 5 -2.94 9.45 7.50
C GLU A 5 -3.56 9.63 6.12
N ASP A 6 -3.00 10.55 5.33
CA ASP A 6 -3.46 10.80 3.96
C ASP A 6 -3.16 9.60 3.06
N LEU A 7 -1.95 9.07 3.17
CA LEU A 7 -1.54 7.86 2.47
C LEU A 7 -2.39 6.66 2.90
N GLU A 8 -2.63 6.50 4.21
CA GLU A 8 -3.48 5.44 4.75
C GLU A 8 -4.87 5.43 4.11
N LYS A 9 -5.51 6.59 4.01
CA LYS A 9 -6.83 6.73 3.41
C LYS A 9 -6.81 6.35 1.93
N GLN A 10 -5.86 6.87 1.16
CA GLN A 10 -5.74 6.56 -0.27
C GLN A 10 -5.52 5.06 -0.50
N LEU A 11 -4.61 4.45 0.28
CA LEU A 11 -4.34 3.03 0.21
C LEU A 11 -5.59 2.22 0.59
N LYS A 12 -6.29 2.58 1.67
CA LYS A 12 -7.53 1.88 2.07
C LYS A 12 -8.65 2.01 1.04
N ASP A 13 -8.79 3.15 0.36
CA ASP A 13 -9.81 3.33 -0.68
C ASP A 13 -9.56 2.42 -1.90
N VAL A 14 -8.28 2.30 -2.29
CA VAL A 14 -7.88 1.49 -3.45
C VAL A 14 -7.80 0.02 -3.08
N PHE A 15 -7.02 -0.34 -2.07
CA PHE A 15 -6.82 -1.72 -1.61
C PHE A 15 -8.04 -2.32 -0.92
N GLY A 16 -8.94 -1.50 -0.37
CA GLY A 16 -10.20 -1.97 0.21
C GLY A 16 -11.17 -2.55 -0.83
N LYS A 17 -10.96 -2.28 -2.12
CA LYS A 17 -11.72 -2.88 -3.22
C LYS A 17 -11.23 -4.28 -3.59
N ALA A 18 -10.12 -4.76 -3.00
CA ALA A 18 -9.60 -6.11 -3.24
C ALA A 18 -10.45 -7.19 -2.56
N LYS A 19 -10.38 -8.39 -3.13
CA LYS A 19 -10.93 -9.59 -2.49
C LYS A 19 -9.90 -10.15 -1.51
N TYR A 20 -10.22 -10.04 -0.24
CA TYR A 20 -9.45 -10.65 0.84
C TYR A 20 -9.88 -12.12 1.06
N PRO A 21 -8.96 -13.01 1.48
CA PRO A 21 -7.56 -12.76 1.81
C PRO A 21 -6.69 -12.61 0.56
N VAL A 22 -5.91 -11.53 0.53
CA VAL A 22 -4.96 -11.25 -0.55
C VAL A 22 -3.76 -12.14 -0.34
N LYS A 23 -3.46 -13.00 -1.32
CA LYS A 23 -2.36 -13.97 -1.23
C LYS A 23 -1.08 -13.49 -1.88
N SER A 24 -1.17 -12.47 -2.74
CA SER A 24 -0.02 -11.91 -3.43
C SER A 24 -0.31 -10.50 -3.93
N VAL A 25 0.76 -9.75 -4.24
CA VAL A 25 0.67 -8.42 -4.88
C VAL A 25 -0.12 -8.49 -6.21
N PHE A 26 -0.06 -9.61 -6.92
CA PHE A 26 -0.81 -9.83 -8.15
C PHE A 26 -2.33 -9.72 -7.99
N ASP A 27 -2.89 -10.18 -6.86
CA ASP A 27 -4.33 -10.02 -6.55
C ASP A 27 -4.71 -8.54 -6.39
N LEU A 28 -3.74 -7.68 -6.13
CA LEU A 28 -3.93 -6.24 -5.98
C LEU A 28 -3.72 -5.47 -7.28
N LEU A 29 -3.22 -6.07 -8.35
CA LEU A 29 -3.10 -5.40 -9.64
C LEU A 29 -4.45 -4.95 -10.26
N PRO A 30 -5.52 -5.76 -10.24
CA PRO A 30 -6.78 -5.39 -10.92
C PRO A 30 -7.57 -4.30 -10.22
N ILE A 31 -7.33 -4.05 -8.92
CA ILE A 31 -7.99 -2.96 -8.18
C ILE A 31 -7.30 -1.61 -8.37
N LEU A 32 -6.05 -1.64 -8.84
CA LEU A 32 -5.23 -0.46 -8.99
C LEU A 32 -5.66 0.26 -10.29
N PRO A 33 -6.12 1.52 -10.24
CA PRO A 33 -6.69 2.21 -11.40
C PRO A 33 -5.70 2.38 -12.56
N GLN A 34 -4.39 2.42 -12.29
CA GLN A 34 -3.33 2.39 -13.31
C GLN A 34 -2.43 1.16 -13.17
N GLY A 35 -2.93 0.10 -12.52
CA GLY A 35 -2.14 -1.09 -12.21
C GLY A 35 -0.86 -0.74 -11.41
N PRO A 36 0.30 -1.31 -11.76
CA PRO A 36 1.56 -1.06 -11.04
C PRO A 36 2.05 0.39 -11.12
N MET A 37 1.55 1.19 -12.08
CA MET A 37 1.86 2.62 -12.21
C MET A 37 0.99 3.53 -11.33
N THR A 38 0.02 2.98 -10.60
CA THR A 38 -0.81 3.77 -9.68
C THR A 38 0.08 4.49 -8.69
N LYS A 39 -0.07 5.81 -8.62
CA LYS A 39 0.76 6.67 -7.79
C LYS A 39 -0.01 7.14 -6.57
N PHE A 40 0.61 7.02 -5.41
CA PHE A 40 0.11 7.50 -4.13
C PHE A 40 0.99 8.64 -3.67
N THR A 41 0.40 9.75 -3.23
CA THR A 41 1.13 10.96 -2.86
C THR A 41 0.73 11.38 -1.46
N ALA A 42 1.70 11.57 -0.58
CA ALA A 42 1.44 12.11 0.74
C ALA A 42 2.63 12.89 1.30
N GLY A 43 2.37 14.02 1.97
CA GLY A 43 3.42 14.82 2.62
C GLY A 43 4.51 15.34 1.69
N GLY A 44 4.21 15.55 0.40
CA GLY A 44 5.19 15.99 -0.60
C GLY A 44 6.06 14.87 -1.18
N LYS A 45 5.91 13.63 -0.72
CA LYS A 45 6.52 12.45 -1.33
C LYS A 45 5.49 11.67 -2.12
N SER A 46 5.96 10.92 -3.10
CA SER A 46 5.09 10.08 -3.94
C SER A 46 5.73 8.73 -4.15
N TRP A 47 4.90 7.69 -4.17
CA TRP A 47 5.31 6.32 -4.40
C TRP A 47 4.36 5.68 -5.40
N THR A 48 4.92 4.87 -6.29
CA THR A 48 4.11 4.01 -7.16
C THR A 48 3.70 2.73 -6.42
N ALA A 49 2.62 2.09 -6.85
CA ALA A 49 2.20 0.79 -6.35
C ALA A 49 3.31 -0.25 -6.48
N MET A 50 4.10 -0.19 -7.55
CA MET A 50 5.29 -1.03 -7.74
C MET A 50 6.37 -0.74 -6.69
N GLU A 51 6.71 0.51 -6.42
CA GLU A 51 7.69 0.86 -5.40
C GLU A 51 7.23 0.45 -3.99
N LEU A 52 5.95 0.68 -3.67
CA LEU A 52 5.37 0.20 -2.42
C LEU A 52 5.48 -1.31 -2.34
N SER A 53 5.14 -2.02 -3.42
CA SER A 53 5.24 -3.49 -3.49
C SER A 53 6.67 -3.99 -3.34
N GLN A 54 7.67 -3.31 -3.91
CA GLN A 54 9.09 -3.67 -3.74
C GLN A 54 9.61 -3.38 -2.34
N LYS A 55 9.25 -2.22 -1.76
CA LYS A 55 9.56 -1.89 -0.36
C LYS A 55 8.87 -2.85 0.61
N LEU A 56 7.69 -3.34 0.24
CA LEU A 56 6.95 -4.37 0.94
C LEU A 56 7.47 -5.77 0.67
N ALA A 57 8.10 -6.09 -0.45
CA ALA A 57 8.46 -7.47 -0.80
C ALA A 57 9.35 -8.14 0.25
N GLY A 58 10.12 -7.37 1.03
CA GLY A 58 10.88 -7.88 2.18
C GLY A 58 10.13 -7.96 3.51
N ARG A 59 8.94 -7.33 3.61
CA ARG A 59 8.12 -7.24 4.83
C ARG A 59 6.73 -7.87 4.69
N ALA A 60 6.26 -8.09 3.47
CA ALA A 60 4.91 -8.50 3.17
C ALA A 60 4.64 -9.89 3.73
N LYS A 61 3.74 -9.95 4.70
CA LYS A 61 3.31 -11.19 5.35
C LYS A 61 2.05 -11.72 4.69
N PHE A 62 2.12 -11.98 3.38
CA PHE A 62 1.01 -12.65 2.70
C PHE A 62 0.74 -14.02 3.35
N PRO A 63 -0.54 -14.43 3.49
CA PRO A 63 -1.74 -13.71 3.07
C PRO A 63 -2.17 -12.61 4.05
N TYR A 64 -2.61 -11.48 3.52
CA TYR A 64 -3.29 -10.46 4.31
C TYR A 64 -4.79 -10.73 4.31
N ASN A 65 -5.38 -10.83 5.50
CA ASN A 65 -6.83 -11.08 5.66
C ASN A 65 -7.66 -9.80 5.57
N ASP A 66 -7.06 -8.64 5.82
CA ASP A 66 -7.75 -7.36 5.86
C ASP A 66 -6.89 -6.24 5.28
N VAL A 67 -7.56 -5.24 4.69
CA VAL A 67 -6.91 -4.03 4.16
C VAL A 67 -6.19 -3.25 5.24
N ASN A 68 -6.74 -3.20 6.46
CA ASN A 68 -6.11 -2.49 7.56
C ASN A 68 -4.72 -3.06 7.88
N ALA A 69 -4.60 -4.39 7.97
CA ALA A 69 -3.33 -5.04 8.25
C ALA A 69 -2.32 -4.79 7.13
N PHE A 70 -2.76 -4.92 5.87
CA PHE A 70 -1.93 -4.66 4.72
C PHE A 70 -1.40 -3.21 4.71
N VAL A 71 -2.30 -2.23 4.77
CA VAL A 71 -1.96 -0.81 4.72
C VAL A 71 -1.08 -0.39 5.90
N THR A 72 -1.36 -0.89 7.10
CA THR A 72 -0.54 -0.60 8.29
C THR A 72 0.91 -1.07 8.11
N ASP A 73 1.12 -2.25 7.51
CA ASP A 73 2.46 -2.76 7.19
C ASP A 73 3.19 -1.87 6.17
N ILE A 74 2.48 -1.37 5.14
CA ILE A 74 3.03 -0.40 4.17
C ILE A 74 3.53 0.84 4.90
N LEU A 75 2.67 1.43 5.73
CA LEU A 75 2.98 2.66 6.44
C LEU A 75 4.09 2.47 7.45
N ALA A 76 4.15 1.32 8.14
CA ALA A 76 5.25 0.97 9.02
C ALA A 76 6.58 0.86 8.25
N GLY A 77 6.56 0.21 7.06
CA GLY A 77 7.73 0.11 6.17
C GLY A 77 8.25 1.46 5.69
N LEU A 78 7.35 2.38 5.36
CA LEU A 78 7.71 3.74 4.97
C LEU A 78 8.19 4.56 6.17
N SER A 79 7.55 4.43 7.33
CA SER A 79 7.93 5.17 8.55
C SER A 79 9.34 4.78 9.01
N GLU A 80 9.68 3.49 9.00
CA GLU A 80 11.03 3.02 9.35
C GLU A 80 12.11 3.50 8.38
N LYS A 81 11.74 3.75 7.12
CA LYS A 81 12.65 4.32 6.11
C LYS A 81 12.71 5.86 6.16
N GLY A 82 11.97 6.51 7.08
CA GLY A 82 11.88 7.97 7.15
C GLY A 82 11.13 8.58 5.96
N GLU A 83 10.24 7.80 5.34
CA GLU A 83 9.47 8.21 4.17
C GLU A 83 8.10 8.81 4.48
N VAL A 84 7.51 8.50 5.64
CA VAL A 84 6.24 9.09 6.13
C VAL A 84 6.25 9.29 7.63
#